data_AF-A0A0D2AY36-F1
#
_entry.id   AF-A0A0D2AY36-F1
#
_cell.length_a   1.000
_cell.length_b   1.000
_cell.length_c   1.000
_cell.angle_alpha   90.00
_cell.angle_beta   90.00
_cell.angle_gamma   90.00
#
_symmetry.space_group_name_H-M   'P 1'
#
loop_
_entity.id
_entity.type
_entity.pdbx_description
1 polymer ?
#
loop_
_entity_poly.entity_id
_entity_poly.type
_entity_poly.pdbx_seq_one_letter_code
_entity_poly.pdbx_strand_id
1 'polypeptide(L)'
;MPVWYIDFVLLTPIQGEDSPAYIGEPGGDKKTVKRWQDLESVYQRLRWAVRLMLPAHRGIGWNWQVKGVRSDPYAKFPRWKYVILHSGWALFFYAQSTVMLIVLGWAIETQQRAMNSEFWNSATLNALIGWSGATWVWDRLSCAYHMAAALSVAAGICSTWEWPPLMGSLKDSWSVRQMWSTVYHQTFRRMFSQPAMRITRALGFRKGTLPSRYMQLYLSFGISCILHQFQMFNVTRRDMGEFNFFMSQAVAITIEDFVRWAWRKLHGSSPSRRFDLLMGYAWTFTWFSFSLHVYIKGLVAANVIEDWLFGVDPINFGKSMSLKV
;
A
#
# COMPACT_ATOMS: atom_id res chain seq x y z
N MET A 1 -6.41 10.47 -5.97
CA MET A 1 -7.09 10.65 -7.28
C MET A 1 -6.51 11.82 -8.10
N PRO A 2 -6.31 13.05 -7.60
CA PRO A 2 -5.89 14.19 -8.45
C PRO A 2 -4.50 14.03 -9.12
N VAL A 3 -3.55 13.40 -8.44
CA VAL A 3 -2.17 13.23 -8.97
C VAL A 3 -2.11 12.22 -10.12
N TRP A 4 -3.08 11.30 -10.18
CA TRP A 4 -3.19 10.36 -11.29
C TRP A 4 -3.67 11.06 -12.57
N TYR A 5 -4.51 12.10 -12.42
CA TYR A 5 -4.79 13.02 -13.51
C TYR A 5 -3.53 13.77 -13.95
N ILE A 6 -2.65 14.20 -13.04
CA ILE A 6 -1.38 14.82 -13.43
C ILE A 6 -0.54 13.85 -14.29
N ASP A 7 -0.40 12.57 -13.90
CA ASP A 7 0.38 11.60 -14.69
C ASP A 7 -0.23 11.40 -16.09
N PHE A 8 -1.54 11.16 -16.21
CA PHE A 8 -2.16 10.81 -17.49
C PHE A 8 -2.63 12.00 -18.34
N VAL A 9 -2.92 13.14 -17.74
CA VAL A 9 -3.38 14.35 -18.45
C VAL A 9 -2.21 15.26 -18.81
N LEU A 10 -1.22 15.40 -17.93
CA LEU A 10 -0.11 16.36 -18.13
C LEU A 10 1.20 15.69 -18.53
N LEU A 11 1.52 14.53 -17.95
CA LEU A 11 2.86 13.93 -18.10
C LEU A 11 2.94 12.79 -19.11
N THR A 12 1.81 12.15 -19.43
CA THR A 12 1.76 11.03 -20.36
C THR A 12 1.27 11.54 -21.72
N PRO A 13 2.00 11.26 -22.80
CA PRO A 13 1.58 11.66 -24.15
C PRO A 13 0.20 11.12 -24.50
N ILE A 14 -0.64 11.96 -25.10
CA ILE A 14 -1.97 11.58 -25.58
C ILE A 14 -1.85 10.68 -26.84
N GLN A 15 -0.75 10.80 -27.57
CA GLN A 15 -0.50 10.12 -28.85
C GLN A 15 0.95 9.62 -28.92
N GLY A 16 1.21 8.69 -29.84
CA GLY A 16 2.56 8.12 -30.08
C GLY A 16 2.83 6.83 -29.30
N GLU A 17 4.05 6.30 -29.43
CA GLU A 17 4.46 5.01 -28.84
C GLU A 17 4.41 5.02 -27.30
N ASP A 18 4.62 6.18 -26.69
CA ASP A 18 4.62 6.39 -25.24
C ASP A 18 3.22 6.66 -24.64
N SER A 19 2.18 6.70 -25.48
CA SER A 19 0.79 6.88 -25.01
C SER A 19 0.25 5.63 -24.29
N PRO A 20 -0.76 5.77 -23.41
CA PRO A 20 -1.38 4.62 -22.76
C PRO A 20 -2.04 3.73 -23.81
N ALA A 21 -1.58 2.48 -23.89
CA ALA A 21 -2.15 1.48 -24.77
C ALA A 21 -2.65 0.30 -23.93
N TYR A 22 -3.91 -0.07 -24.15
CA TYR A 22 -4.48 -1.27 -23.56
C TYR A 22 -4.04 -2.46 -24.41
N ILE A 23 -3.30 -3.38 -23.82
CA ILE A 23 -2.71 -4.55 -24.48
C ILE A 23 -3.53 -5.83 -24.24
N GLY A 24 -4.41 -5.83 -23.22
CA GLY A 24 -5.21 -7.00 -22.85
C GLY A 24 -4.49 -7.92 -21.86
N GLU A 25 -4.93 -9.17 -21.78
CA GLU A 25 -4.39 -10.15 -20.83
C GLU A 25 -2.92 -10.46 -21.16
N PRO A 26 -2.00 -10.45 -20.17
CA PRO A 26 -0.60 -10.81 -20.40
C PRO A 26 -0.48 -12.23 -21.01
N GLY A 27 0.13 -12.33 -22.19
CA GLY A 27 0.26 -13.60 -22.92
C GLY A 27 -0.91 -13.91 -23.87
N GLY A 28 -1.91 -13.04 -23.96
CA GLY A 28 -2.98 -13.10 -24.95
C GLY A 28 -2.52 -12.72 -26.37
N ASP A 29 -3.45 -12.83 -27.32
CA ASP A 29 -3.19 -12.59 -28.75
C ASP A 29 -2.74 -11.14 -28.99
N LYS A 30 -1.60 -10.94 -29.67
CA LYS A 30 -0.96 -9.60 -29.84
C LYS A 30 -1.79 -8.60 -30.68
N LYS A 31 -2.95 -9.01 -31.20
CA LYS A 31 -3.83 -8.23 -32.08
C LYS A 31 -4.72 -7.21 -31.36
N THR A 32 -4.73 -7.15 -30.02
CA THR A 32 -5.67 -6.32 -29.23
C THR A 32 -5.09 -5.04 -28.65
N VAL A 33 -4.01 -4.50 -29.22
CA VAL A 33 -3.51 -3.18 -28.79
C VAL A 33 -4.51 -2.11 -29.20
N LYS A 34 -5.13 -1.46 -28.21
CA LYS A 34 -6.03 -0.32 -28.42
C LYS A 34 -5.46 0.92 -27.77
N ARG A 35 -5.54 2.05 -28.46
CA ARG A 35 -5.26 3.39 -27.97
C ARG A 35 -6.55 4.20 -27.89
N TRP A 36 -6.50 5.34 -27.21
CA TRP A 36 -7.65 6.23 -27.09
C TRP A 36 -8.23 6.68 -28.44
N GLN A 37 -7.35 6.87 -29.44
CA GLN A 37 -7.73 7.28 -30.79
C GLN A 37 -8.57 6.22 -31.53
N ASP A 38 -8.38 4.94 -31.18
CA ASP A 38 -9.08 3.82 -31.81
C ASP A 38 -10.51 3.62 -31.27
N LEU A 39 -10.96 4.50 -30.36
CA LEU A 39 -12.28 4.41 -29.72
C LEU A 39 -13.29 5.32 -30.41
N GLU A 40 -14.28 4.70 -31.06
CA GLU A 40 -15.28 5.40 -31.86
C GLU A 40 -16.50 5.82 -31.02
N SER A 41 -16.92 4.99 -30.06
CA SER A 41 -18.15 5.25 -29.28
C SER A 41 -17.90 5.86 -27.90
N VAL A 42 -18.88 6.61 -27.40
CA VAL A 42 -18.90 7.14 -26.03
C VAL A 42 -18.79 6.00 -25.00
N TYR A 43 -19.48 4.88 -25.24
CA TYR A 43 -19.40 3.71 -24.38
C TYR A 43 -17.97 3.14 -24.29
N GLN A 44 -17.27 3.01 -25.42
CA GLN A 44 -15.87 2.56 -25.44
C GLN A 44 -14.95 3.53 -24.69
N ARG A 45 -15.15 4.85 -24.85
CA ARG A 45 -14.38 5.90 -24.15
C ARG A 45 -14.65 5.90 -22.64
N LEU A 46 -15.90 5.75 -22.22
CA LEU A 46 -16.27 5.61 -20.81
C LEU A 46 -15.66 4.35 -20.21
N ARG A 47 -15.78 3.20 -20.89
CA ARG A 47 -15.17 1.94 -20.46
C ARG A 47 -13.65 2.05 -20.35
N TRP A 48 -13.00 2.71 -21.31
CA TRP A 48 -11.57 3.00 -21.26
C TRP A 48 -11.20 3.83 -20.04
N ALA A 49 -11.90 4.95 -19.81
CA ALA A 49 -11.64 5.82 -18.66
C ALA A 49 -11.81 5.07 -17.34
N VAL A 50 -12.88 4.27 -17.20
CA VAL A 50 -13.13 3.46 -16.00
C VAL A 50 -12.04 2.40 -15.80
N ARG A 51 -11.63 1.69 -16.86
CA ARG A 51 -10.53 0.70 -16.79
C ARG A 51 -9.19 1.33 -16.46
N LEU A 52 -8.95 2.53 -16.95
CA LEU A 52 -7.76 3.30 -16.66
C LEU A 52 -7.78 3.79 -15.19
N MET A 53 -8.94 4.14 -14.63
CA MET A 53 -9.03 4.68 -13.27
C MET A 53 -9.16 3.63 -12.15
N LEU A 54 -9.87 2.51 -12.34
CA LEU A 54 -10.16 1.57 -11.25
C LEU A 54 -9.06 0.50 -11.06
N PRO A 55 -8.89 -0.50 -11.95
CA PRO A 55 -7.89 -1.55 -11.80
C PRO A 55 -6.47 -1.09 -12.19
N ALA A 56 -6.36 -0.07 -13.04
CA ALA A 56 -5.09 0.23 -13.69
C ALA A 56 -4.15 1.13 -12.90
N HIS A 57 -4.34 1.39 -11.60
CA HIS A 57 -3.28 2.04 -10.80
C HIS A 57 -1.91 1.36 -10.91
N ARG A 58 -1.92 0.04 -11.19
CA ARG A 58 -0.75 -0.81 -11.44
C ARG A 58 -0.51 -1.12 -12.94
N GLY A 59 -1.32 -0.55 -13.82
CA GLY A 59 -1.26 -0.74 -15.28
C GLY A 59 -1.66 -2.13 -15.74
N ILE A 60 -2.61 -2.80 -15.07
CA ILE A 60 -3.00 -4.18 -15.38
C ILE A 60 -3.57 -4.28 -16.80
N GLY A 61 -2.87 -5.01 -17.68
CA GLY A 61 -3.25 -5.11 -19.09
C GLY A 61 -2.95 -3.84 -19.91
N TRP A 62 -2.07 -2.97 -19.42
CA TRP A 62 -1.58 -1.77 -20.12
C TRP A 62 -0.09 -1.89 -20.45
N ASN A 63 0.37 -1.17 -21.48
CA ASN A 63 1.78 -1.12 -21.92
C ASN A 63 2.77 -0.61 -20.85
N TRP A 64 2.27 -0.16 -19.70
CA TRP A 64 3.06 0.39 -18.63
C TRP A 64 2.91 -0.34 -17.28
N GLN A 65 2.34 -1.55 -17.28
CA GLN A 65 2.16 -2.37 -16.08
C GLN A 65 3.41 -2.39 -15.19
N VAL A 66 3.23 -2.14 -13.89
CA VAL A 66 4.34 -2.16 -12.94
C VAL A 66 4.91 -3.57 -12.81
N LYS A 67 6.22 -3.66 -12.58
CA LYS A 67 6.91 -4.95 -12.42
C LYS A 67 6.44 -5.67 -11.15
N GLY A 68 6.42 -7.00 -11.20
CA GLY A 68 6.19 -7.85 -10.03
C GLY A 68 4.72 -8.05 -9.64
N VAL A 69 3.77 -7.63 -10.49
CA VAL A 69 2.35 -7.97 -10.31
C VAL A 69 2.15 -9.47 -10.57
N ARG A 70 1.57 -10.17 -9.60
CA ARG A 70 1.20 -11.59 -9.73
C ARG A 70 -0.08 -11.73 -10.55
N SER A 71 -0.26 -12.87 -11.21
CA SER A 71 -1.55 -13.19 -11.81
C SER A 71 -2.63 -13.35 -10.74
N ASP A 72 -3.86 -13.03 -11.10
CA ASP A 72 -5.00 -13.30 -10.23
C ASP A 72 -5.23 -14.82 -10.10
N PRO A 73 -5.21 -15.40 -8.89
CA PRO A 73 -5.49 -16.83 -8.70
C PRO A 73 -6.90 -17.23 -9.17
N TYR A 74 -7.83 -16.28 -9.25
CA TYR A 74 -9.22 -16.45 -9.66
C TYR A 74 -9.49 -15.94 -11.09
N ALA A 75 -8.44 -15.61 -11.86
CA ALA A 75 -8.56 -15.10 -13.23
C ALA A 75 -9.48 -15.95 -14.12
N LYS A 76 -9.49 -17.27 -13.94
CA LYS A 76 -10.25 -18.22 -14.77
C LYS A 76 -11.62 -18.59 -14.21
N PHE A 77 -12.06 -17.98 -13.10
CA PHE A 77 -13.34 -18.33 -12.49
C PHE A 77 -14.52 -17.84 -13.35
N PRO A 78 -15.66 -18.57 -13.36
CA PRO A 78 -16.90 -18.03 -13.89
C PRO A 78 -17.27 -16.72 -13.21
N ARG A 79 -17.82 -15.76 -13.97
CA ARG A 79 -18.12 -14.39 -13.52
C ARG A 79 -18.79 -14.33 -12.15
N TRP A 80 -19.88 -15.06 -11.95
CA TRP A 80 -20.64 -15.01 -10.69
C TRP A 80 -19.95 -15.74 -9.54
N LYS A 81 -19.17 -16.79 -9.81
CA LYS A 81 -18.32 -17.42 -8.80
C LYS A 81 -17.26 -16.45 -8.30
N TYR A 82 -16.65 -15.68 -9.20
CA TYR A 82 -15.69 -14.63 -8.86
C TYR A 82 -16.36 -13.51 -8.03
N VAL A 83 -17.53 -13.03 -8.46
CA VAL A 83 -18.27 -11.97 -7.74
C VAL A 83 -18.61 -12.41 -6.32
N ILE A 84 -19.20 -13.59 -6.13
CA ILE A 84 -19.57 -14.11 -4.79
C ILE A 84 -18.32 -14.23 -3.89
N LEU A 85 -17.22 -14.76 -4.43
CA LEU A 85 -15.97 -14.90 -3.68
C LEU A 85 -15.42 -13.54 -3.24
N HIS A 86 -15.36 -12.55 -4.14
CA HIS A 86 -14.86 -11.21 -3.81
C HIS A 86 -15.80 -10.46 -2.86
N SER A 87 -17.12 -10.65 -2.97
CA SER A 87 -18.08 -10.13 -1.99
C SER A 87 -17.85 -10.74 -0.60
N GLY A 88 -17.55 -12.05 -0.52
CA GLY A 88 -17.19 -12.71 0.73
C GLY A 88 -15.89 -12.16 1.35
N TRP A 89 -14.84 -11.96 0.54
CA TRP A 89 -13.61 -11.33 0.99
C TRP A 89 -13.81 -9.88 1.45
N ALA A 90 -14.62 -9.11 0.73
CA ALA A 90 -14.96 -7.74 1.13
C ALA A 90 -15.64 -7.70 2.51
N LEU A 91 -16.59 -8.61 2.76
CA LEU A 91 -17.26 -8.74 4.04
C LEU A 91 -16.28 -9.15 5.16
N PHE A 92 -15.41 -10.13 4.89
CA PHE A 92 -14.37 -10.56 5.83
C PHE A 92 -13.47 -9.41 6.26
N PHE A 93 -12.90 -8.68 5.28
CA PHE A 93 -12.03 -7.54 5.58
C PHE A 93 -12.76 -6.40 6.27
N TYR A 94 -14.03 -6.13 5.89
CA TYR A 94 -14.84 -5.14 6.60
C TYR A 94 -14.99 -5.53 8.09
N ALA A 95 -15.44 -6.75 8.38
CA ALA A 95 -15.65 -7.22 9.74
C ALA A 95 -14.36 -7.22 10.58
N GLN A 96 -13.25 -7.70 10.00
CA GLN A 96 -11.94 -7.68 10.66
C GLN A 96 -11.48 -6.24 10.95
N SER A 97 -11.70 -5.31 10.02
CA SER A 97 -11.34 -3.91 10.23
C SER A 97 -12.11 -3.29 11.40
N THR A 98 -13.40 -3.62 11.56
CA THR A 98 -14.21 -3.13 12.69
C THR A 98 -13.69 -3.69 14.02
N VAL A 99 -13.28 -4.96 14.07
CA VAL A 99 -12.61 -5.55 15.25
C VAL A 99 -11.30 -4.81 15.56
N MET A 100 -10.51 -4.47 14.54
CA MET A 100 -9.26 -3.72 14.75
C MET A 100 -9.48 -2.30 15.29
N LEU A 101 -10.59 -1.64 14.94
CA LEU A 101 -10.98 -0.37 15.56
C LEU A 101 -11.30 -0.51 17.06
N ILE A 102 -11.96 -1.60 17.44
CA ILE A 102 -12.24 -1.90 18.84
C ILE A 102 -10.93 -2.11 19.61
N VAL A 103 -10.01 -2.91 19.06
CA VAL A 103 -8.68 -3.14 19.65
C VAL A 103 -7.89 -1.82 19.75
N LEU A 104 -7.97 -0.97 18.73
CA LEU A 104 -7.34 0.34 18.71
C LEU A 104 -7.88 1.26 19.83
N GLY A 105 -9.21 1.34 19.96
CA GLY A 105 -9.85 2.12 21.02
C GLY A 105 -9.46 1.64 22.42
N TRP A 106 -9.47 0.31 22.63
CA TRP A 106 -9.04 -0.30 23.89
C TRP A 106 -7.57 0.02 24.22
N ALA A 107 -6.68 -0.11 23.24
CA ALA A 107 -5.25 0.12 23.44
C ALA A 107 -4.93 1.58 23.77
N ILE A 108 -5.61 2.53 23.12
CA ILE A 108 -5.46 3.97 23.37
C ILE A 108 -5.93 4.33 24.78
N GLU A 109 -7.13 3.89 25.18
CA GLU A 109 -7.68 4.19 26.51
C GLU A 109 -6.81 3.57 27.61
N THR A 110 -6.37 2.32 27.42
CA THR A 110 -5.50 1.63 28.37
C THR A 110 -4.17 2.35 28.53
N GLN A 111 -3.57 2.84 27.43
CA GLN A 111 -2.36 3.64 27.49
C GLN A 111 -2.57 4.97 28.22
N GLN A 112 -3.69 5.65 27.96
CA GLN A 112 -4.03 6.91 28.64
C GLN A 112 -4.23 6.74 30.14
N ARG A 113 -4.70 5.57 30.60
CA ARG A 113 -4.86 5.27 32.03
C ARG A 113 -3.58 4.81 32.69
N ALA A 114 -2.71 4.13 31.96
CA ALA A 114 -1.44 3.59 32.45
C ALA A 114 -0.32 4.64 32.52
N MET A 115 -0.62 5.90 32.85
CA MET A 115 0.30 7.08 32.74
C MET A 115 1.64 6.93 33.48
N ASN A 116 1.76 5.98 34.41
CA ASN A 116 2.98 5.69 35.18
C ASN A 116 3.50 4.24 34.98
N SER A 117 3.18 3.59 33.87
CA SER A 117 3.59 2.21 33.62
C SER A 117 5.03 2.07 33.14
N GLU A 118 5.67 0.94 33.48
CA GLU A 118 7.02 0.59 33.02
C GLU A 118 7.19 0.73 31.50
N PHE A 119 8.41 1.04 31.05
CA PHE A 119 8.75 1.23 29.64
C PHE A 119 8.17 0.13 28.72
N TRP A 120 8.22 -1.13 29.16
CA TRP A 120 7.70 -2.28 28.39
C TRP A 120 6.19 -2.26 28.19
N ASN A 121 5.41 -1.78 29.17
CA ASN A 121 3.97 -1.62 29.02
C ASN A 121 3.65 -0.55 27.97
N SER A 122 4.38 0.57 28.00
CA SER A 122 4.25 1.64 27.00
C SER A 122 4.63 1.15 25.59
N ALA A 123 5.74 0.40 25.46
CA ALA A 123 6.18 -0.17 24.20
C ALA A 123 5.17 -1.18 23.62
N THR A 124 4.64 -2.09 24.44
CA THR A 124 3.64 -3.06 24.01
C THR A 124 2.33 -2.39 23.59
N LEU A 125 1.84 -1.40 24.35
CA LEU A 125 0.63 -0.67 23.98
C LEU A 125 0.82 0.16 22.71
N ASN A 126 1.99 0.79 22.52
CA ASN A 126 2.34 1.45 21.26
C ASN A 126 2.35 0.46 20.09
N ALA A 127 2.97 -0.71 20.26
CA ALA A 127 2.96 -1.75 19.23
C ALA A 127 1.53 -2.17 18.89
N LEU A 128 0.67 -2.37 19.90
CA LEU A 128 -0.72 -2.75 19.69
C LEU A 128 -1.51 -1.66 18.94
N ILE A 129 -1.36 -0.38 19.31
CA ILE A 129 -1.94 0.76 18.58
C ILE A 129 -1.46 0.76 17.13
N GLY A 130 -0.15 0.60 16.92
CA GLY A 130 0.44 0.59 15.60
C GLY A 130 -0.09 -0.55 14.72
N TRP A 131 -0.10 -1.78 15.23
CA TRP A 131 -0.55 -2.96 14.50
C TRP A 131 -2.05 -3.00 14.26
N SER A 132 -2.88 -2.58 15.22
CA SER A 132 -4.33 -2.53 15.02
C SER A 132 -4.69 -1.48 13.96
N GLY A 133 -4.09 -0.29 14.02
CA GLY A 133 -4.28 0.74 13.01
C GLY A 133 -3.76 0.33 11.62
N ALA A 134 -2.58 -0.28 11.53
CA ALA A 134 -2.02 -0.74 10.27
C ALA A 134 -2.87 -1.87 9.64
N THR A 135 -3.36 -2.80 10.47
CA THR A 135 -4.25 -3.88 10.03
C THR A 135 -5.59 -3.31 9.57
N TRP A 136 -6.14 -2.31 10.27
CA TRP A 136 -7.33 -1.60 9.82
C TRP A 136 -7.12 -0.94 8.45
N VAL A 137 -6.00 -0.24 8.21
CA VAL A 137 -5.69 0.35 6.89
C VAL A 137 -5.61 -0.74 5.82
N TRP A 138 -4.90 -1.83 6.11
CA TRP A 138 -4.79 -2.98 5.22
C TRP A 138 -6.15 -3.55 4.83
N ASP A 139 -7.01 -3.76 5.82
CA ASP A 139 -8.33 -4.35 5.65
C ASP A 139 -9.28 -3.40 4.90
N ARG A 140 -9.23 -2.09 5.15
CA ARG A 140 -10.04 -1.10 4.42
C ARG A 140 -9.66 -1.00 2.95
N LEU A 141 -8.36 -0.98 2.66
CA LEU A 141 -7.87 -1.01 1.29
C LEU A 141 -8.29 -2.32 0.59
N SER A 142 -8.17 -3.45 1.27
CA SER A 142 -8.55 -4.76 0.72
C SER A 142 -10.05 -4.86 0.51
N CYS A 143 -10.87 -4.40 1.46
CA CYS A 143 -12.32 -4.35 1.35
C CYS A 143 -12.75 -3.52 0.13
N ALA A 144 -12.27 -2.28 0.02
CA ALA A 144 -12.57 -1.41 -1.12
C ALA A 144 -12.13 -2.03 -2.47
N TYR A 145 -10.96 -2.69 -2.48
CA TYR A 145 -10.46 -3.38 -3.67
C TYR A 145 -11.34 -4.55 -4.09
N HIS A 146 -11.73 -5.41 -3.15
CA HIS A 146 -12.62 -6.55 -3.41
C HIS A 146 -14.03 -6.10 -3.82
N MET A 147 -14.56 -5.03 -3.22
CA MET A 147 -15.82 -4.42 -3.64
C MET A 147 -15.74 -3.90 -5.08
N ALA A 148 -14.70 -3.13 -5.41
CA ALA A 148 -14.52 -2.60 -6.76
C ALA A 148 -14.33 -3.71 -7.81
N ALA A 149 -13.62 -4.79 -7.44
CA ALA A 149 -13.49 -5.99 -8.27
C ALA A 149 -14.84 -6.66 -8.51
N ALA A 150 -15.60 -6.95 -7.45
CA ALA A 150 -16.91 -7.58 -7.54
C ALA A 150 -17.89 -6.74 -8.38
N LEU A 151 -18.01 -5.43 -8.10
CA LEU A 151 -18.92 -4.53 -8.79
C LEU A 151 -18.56 -4.36 -10.27
N SER A 152 -17.29 -4.16 -10.60
CA SER A 152 -16.87 -3.94 -12.00
C SER A 152 -16.98 -5.20 -12.86
N VAL A 153 -16.75 -6.38 -12.28
CA VAL A 153 -16.96 -7.68 -12.94
C VAL A 153 -18.45 -8.01 -13.03
N ALA A 154 -19.25 -7.72 -11.99
CA ALA A 154 -20.70 -7.87 -12.00
C ALA A 154 -21.38 -6.92 -12.99
N ALA A 155 -20.79 -5.76 -13.30
CA ALA A 155 -21.25 -4.84 -14.34
C ALA A 155 -20.73 -5.18 -15.76
N GLY A 156 -19.79 -6.13 -15.90
CA GLY A 156 -19.18 -6.50 -17.18
C GLY A 156 -18.20 -5.46 -17.73
N ILE A 157 -17.78 -4.51 -16.90
CA ILE A 157 -16.81 -3.46 -17.26
C ILE A 157 -15.40 -4.03 -17.31
N CYS A 158 -15.05 -4.84 -16.30
CA CYS A 158 -13.76 -5.51 -16.16
C CYS A 158 -13.89 -7.03 -16.24
N SER A 159 -12.83 -7.68 -16.68
CA SER A 159 -12.64 -9.12 -16.64
C SER A 159 -12.05 -9.55 -15.29
N THR A 160 -12.23 -10.81 -14.93
CA THR A 160 -11.74 -11.41 -13.68
C THR A 160 -10.23 -11.34 -13.51
N TRP A 161 -9.45 -11.41 -14.61
CA TRP A 161 -7.99 -11.30 -14.56
C TRP A 161 -7.47 -9.87 -14.35
N GLU A 162 -8.31 -8.84 -14.50
CA GLU A 162 -7.92 -7.43 -14.38
C GLU A 162 -7.73 -6.99 -12.91
N TRP A 163 -7.96 -7.88 -11.94
CA TRP A 163 -7.98 -7.58 -10.50
C TRP A 163 -7.00 -8.41 -9.64
N PRO A 164 -5.72 -8.57 -10.07
CA PRO A 164 -4.76 -9.37 -9.33
C PRO A 164 -4.61 -8.89 -7.87
N PRO A 165 -4.23 -9.77 -6.92
CA PRO A 165 -4.17 -9.45 -5.50
C PRO A 165 -3.53 -8.09 -5.22
N LEU A 166 -4.23 -7.24 -4.46
CA LEU A 166 -3.74 -5.90 -4.12
C LEU A 166 -2.43 -5.97 -3.32
N MET A 167 -2.41 -6.91 -2.39
CA MET A 167 -1.32 -7.19 -1.47
C MET A 167 -0.54 -8.42 -1.96
N GLY A 168 0.76 -8.45 -1.66
CA GLY A 168 1.62 -9.61 -1.86
C GLY A 168 1.47 -10.65 -0.75
N SER A 169 2.26 -11.73 -0.85
CA SER A 169 2.28 -12.78 0.16
C SER A 169 3.03 -12.33 1.40
N LEU A 170 2.44 -12.50 2.58
CA LEU A 170 3.11 -12.26 3.87
C LEU A 170 4.37 -13.12 4.05
N LYS A 171 4.52 -14.24 3.32
CA LYS A 171 5.77 -15.03 3.29
C LYS A 171 6.99 -14.26 2.73
N ASP A 172 6.75 -13.11 2.11
CA ASP A 172 7.79 -12.25 1.56
C ASP A 172 8.08 -11.05 2.49
N SER A 173 7.43 -10.94 3.66
CA SER A 173 7.60 -9.82 4.60
C SER A 173 8.79 -9.97 5.55
N TRP A 174 9.85 -10.68 5.14
CA TRP A 174 11.07 -10.88 5.94
C TRP A 174 12.04 -9.68 5.89
N SER A 175 11.61 -8.53 5.36
CA SER A 175 12.40 -7.30 5.40
C SER A 175 11.51 -6.07 5.23
N VAL A 176 11.92 -4.93 5.80
CA VAL A 176 11.20 -3.66 5.64
C VAL A 176 11.13 -3.28 4.16
N ARG A 177 12.24 -3.49 3.43
CA ARG A 177 12.29 -3.28 1.97
C ARG A 177 11.25 -4.11 1.23
N GLN A 178 11.10 -5.39 1.56
CA GLN A 178 10.11 -6.23 0.88
C GLN A 178 8.68 -5.96 1.33
N MET A 179 8.47 -5.59 2.58
CA MET A 179 7.16 -5.12 3.03
C MET A 179 6.66 -4.02 2.09
N TRP A 180 7.44 -2.98 1.85
CA TRP A 180 7.03 -1.87 0.97
C TRP A 180 7.07 -2.19 -0.53
N SER A 181 8.05 -2.99 -0.99
CA SER A 181 8.26 -3.22 -2.43
C SER A 181 7.54 -4.44 -3.01
N THR A 182 7.00 -5.33 -2.17
CA THR A 182 6.41 -6.61 -2.61
C THR A 182 5.09 -6.92 -1.92
N VAL A 183 4.98 -6.66 -0.61
CA VAL A 183 3.86 -7.15 0.21
C VAL A 183 2.75 -6.11 0.35
N TYR A 184 3.05 -4.91 0.82
CA TYR A 184 2.08 -3.82 0.96
C TYR A 184 1.62 -3.34 -0.41
N HIS A 185 0.44 -2.72 -0.48
CA HIS A 185 -0.25 -2.46 -1.74
C HIS A 185 0.64 -1.71 -2.75
N GLN A 186 0.60 -2.16 -4.01
CA GLN A 186 1.43 -1.58 -5.08
C GLN A 186 0.71 -0.50 -5.89
N THR A 187 -0.47 -0.06 -5.45
CA THR A 187 -1.34 0.93 -6.12
C THR A 187 -0.60 2.22 -6.49
N PHE A 188 0.24 2.72 -5.59
CA PHE A 188 0.98 3.97 -5.82
C PHE A 188 2.42 3.79 -6.27
N ARG A 189 2.83 2.55 -6.60
CA ARG A 189 4.24 2.26 -6.93
C ARG A 189 4.74 3.16 -8.05
N ARG A 190 4.01 3.23 -9.17
CA ARG A 190 4.36 4.09 -10.31
C ARG A 190 4.36 5.57 -9.93
N MET A 191 3.31 6.01 -9.21
CA MET A 191 3.13 7.40 -8.79
C MET A 191 4.33 7.91 -7.97
N PHE A 192 4.91 7.06 -7.12
CA PHE A 192 6.03 7.47 -6.28
C PHE A 192 7.38 7.25 -6.98
N SER A 193 7.54 6.14 -7.72
CA SER A 193 8.83 5.77 -8.29
C SER A 193 9.19 6.56 -9.55
N GLN A 194 8.23 6.90 -10.42
CA GLN A 194 8.54 7.57 -11.70
C GLN A 194 9.09 9.00 -11.50
N PRO A 195 8.47 9.88 -10.68
CA PRO A 195 9.05 11.18 -10.42
C PRO A 195 10.41 11.07 -9.70
N ALA A 196 10.55 10.16 -8.74
CA ALA A 196 11.81 9.89 -8.07
C ALA A 196 12.93 9.50 -9.06
N MET A 197 12.63 8.64 -10.04
CA MET A 197 13.56 8.26 -11.11
C MET A 197 13.95 9.44 -12.00
N ARG A 198 12.98 10.28 -12.38
CA ARG A 198 13.22 11.46 -13.23
C ARG A 198 14.09 12.50 -12.51
N ILE A 199 13.75 12.83 -11.26
CA ILE A 199 14.53 13.74 -10.42
C ILE A 199 15.95 13.21 -10.21
N THR A 200 16.10 11.92 -9.90
CA THR A 200 17.42 11.29 -9.72
C THR A 200 18.29 11.43 -10.98
N ARG A 201 17.71 11.27 -12.17
CA ARG A 201 18.45 11.46 -13.44
C ARG A 201 18.78 12.93 -13.70
N ALA A 202 17.85 13.84 -13.41
CA ALA A 202 18.07 15.28 -13.56
C ALA A 202 19.21 15.79 -12.67
N LEU A 203 19.40 15.18 -11.49
CA LEU A 203 20.51 15.44 -10.58
C LEU A 203 21.85 14.81 -11.04
N GLY A 204 21.91 14.19 -12.22
CA GLY A 204 23.15 13.63 -12.78
C GLY A 204 23.55 12.24 -12.27
N PHE A 205 22.72 11.58 -11.45
CA PHE A 205 23.05 10.24 -10.96
C PHE A 205 22.97 9.19 -12.08
N ARG A 206 24.08 8.49 -12.32
CA ARG A 206 24.13 7.39 -13.30
C ARG A 206 23.24 6.21 -12.87
N LYS A 207 22.40 5.74 -13.79
CA LYS A 207 21.50 4.60 -13.58
C LYS A 207 22.29 3.36 -13.13
N GLY A 208 21.79 2.65 -12.12
CA GLY A 208 22.38 1.40 -11.62
C GLY A 208 23.45 1.59 -10.54
N THR A 209 23.89 2.82 -10.29
CA THR A 209 24.84 3.12 -9.19
C THR A 209 24.16 3.10 -7.82
N LEU A 210 24.95 2.88 -6.76
CA LEU A 210 24.46 2.88 -5.38
C LEU A 210 23.83 4.23 -4.97
N PRO A 211 24.44 5.41 -5.28
CA PRO A 211 23.81 6.69 -4.99
C PRO A 211 22.48 6.88 -5.74
N SER A 212 22.39 6.44 -7.00
CA SER A 212 21.14 6.48 -7.76
C SER A 212 20.04 5.63 -7.10
N ARG A 213 20.38 4.45 -6.57
CA ARG A 213 19.43 3.57 -5.88
C ARG A 213 18.88 4.21 -4.60
N TYR A 214 19.75 4.77 -3.76
CA TYR A 214 19.30 5.40 -2.51
C TYR A 214 18.60 6.72 -2.75
N MET A 215 19.04 7.54 -3.72
CA MET A 215 18.32 8.76 -4.10
C MET A 215 16.88 8.44 -4.53
N GLN A 216 16.68 7.41 -5.36
CA GLN A 216 15.34 6.95 -5.73
C GLN A 216 14.53 6.45 -4.51
N LEU A 217 15.16 5.75 -3.57
CA LEU A 217 14.50 5.27 -2.35
C LEU A 217 13.98 6.43 -1.51
N TYR A 218 14.85 7.37 -1.17
CA TYR A 218 14.51 8.52 -0.33
C TYR A 218 13.49 9.44 -1.02
N LEU A 219 13.65 9.71 -2.32
CA LEU A 219 12.67 10.50 -3.07
C LEU A 219 11.31 9.80 -3.15
N SER A 220 11.27 8.48 -3.32
CA SER A 220 9.99 7.75 -3.37
C SER A 220 9.24 7.84 -2.05
N PHE A 221 9.93 7.66 -0.91
CA PHE A 221 9.32 7.86 0.41
C PHE A 221 9.00 9.33 0.71
N GLY A 222 9.82 10.27 0.24
CA GLY A 222 9.55 11.70 0.37
C GLY A 222 8.31 12.15 -0.41
N ILE A 223 8.11 11.66 -1.63
CA ILE A 223 6.88 11.91 -2.41
C ILE A 223 5.68 11.28 -1.70
N SER A 224 5.82 10.05 -1.20
CA SER A 224 4.78 9.42 -0.37
C SER A 224 4.44 10.27 0.86
N CYS A 225 5.46 10.77 1.56
CA CYS A 225 5.31 11.64 2.72
C CYS A 225 4.52 12.90 2.37
N ILE A 226 4.92 13.63 1.33
CA ILE A 226 4.25 14.86 0.89
C ILE A 226 2.76 14.61 0.61
N LEU A 227 2.42 13.47 0.00
CA LEU A 227 1.02 13.17 -0.31
C LEU A 227 0.17 12.89 0.92
N HIS A 228 0.69 12.12 1.88
CA HIS A 228 -0.03 11.87 3.13
C HIS A 228 -0.07 13.11 4.01
N GLN A 229 1.01 13.89 4.04
CA GLN A 229 1.07 15.16 4.75
C GLN A 229 0.12 16.19 4.13
N PHE A 230 -0.04 16.22 2.80
CA PHE A 230 -1.03 17.09 2.16
C PHE A 230 -2.44 16.75 2.62
N GLN A 231 -2.81 15.46 2.65
CA GLN A 231 -4.13 15.03 3.14
C GLN A 231 -4.35 15.48 4.60
N MET A 232 -3.35 15.25 5.45
CA MET A 232 -3.42 15.57 6.88
C MET A 232 -3.38 17.07 7.16
N PHE A 233 -2.63 17.83 6.36
CA PHE A 233 -2.59 19.29 6.44
C PHE A 233 -3.93 19.92 6.07
N ASN A 234 -4.69 19.35 5.13
CA ASN A 234 -6.03 19.85 4.80
C ASN A 234 -7.01 19.73 5.99
N VAL A 235 -6.79 18.78 6.89
CA VAL A 235 -7.63 18.56 8.09
C VAL A 235 -7.08 19.32 9.30
N THR A 236 -5.78 19.21 9.57
CA THR A 236 -5.17 19.63 10.85
C THR A 236 -4.25 20.85 10.74
N ARG A 237 -3.88 21.25 9.52
CA ARG A 237 -2.87 22.28 9.23
C ARG A 237 -1.49 22.01 9.86
N ARG A 238 -1.20 20.75 10.21
CA ARG A 238 0.03 20.31 10.87
C ARG A 238 0.51 18.96 10.33
N ASP A 239 1.78 18.64 10.58
CA ASP A 239 2.26 17.26 10.51
C ASP A 239 1.83 16.56 11.80
N MET A 240 1.24 15.37 11.65
CA MET A 240 0.73 14.54 12.74
C MET A 240 1.55 13.25 12.87
N GLY A 241 2.77 13.22 12.31
CA GLY A 241 3.66 12.07 12.30
C GLY A 241 3.95 11.50 10.91
N GLU A 242 3.45 12.09 9.84
CA GLU A 242 3.68 11.65 8.46
C GLU A 242 5.18 11.68 8.14
N PHE A 243 5.83 12.82 8.39
CA PHE A 243 7.26 12.97 8.10
C PHE A 243 8.10 11.91 8.80
N ASN A 244 7.90 11.78 10.12
CA ASN A 244 8.63 10.82 10.94
C ASN A 244 8.39 9.38 10.47
N PHE A 245 7.14 9.01 10.18
CA PHE A 245 6.83 7.66 9.76
C PHE A 245 7.38 7.33 8.37
N PHE A 246 7.11 8.15 7.35
CA PHE A 246 7.48 7.83 5.97
C PHE A 246 8.99 7.94 5.73
N MET A 247 9.66 8.96 6.27
CA MET A 247 11.10 9.12 6.07
C MET A 247 11.91 8.09 6.86
N SER A 248 11.43 7.66 8.04
CA SER A 248 12.10 6.60 8.79
C SER A 248 12.10 5.26 8.05
N GLN A 249 11.15 4.99 7.15
CA GLN A 249 11.16 3.75 6.34
C GLN A 249 12.37 3.69 5.40
N ALA A 250 12.71 4.81 4.74
CA ALA A 250 13.89 4.89 3.89
C ALA A 250 15.19 4.69 4.69
N VAL A 251 15.24 5.26 5.91
CA VAL A 251 16.35 5.11 6.84
C VAL A 251 16.48 3.64 7.30
N ALA A 252 15.39 3.02 7.74
CA ALA A 252 15.39 1.62 8.17
C ALA A 252 15.82 0.66 7.06
N ILE A 253 15.41 0.90 5.82
CA ILE A 253 15.86 0.13 4.67
C ILE A 253 17.36 0.32 4.41
N THR A 254 17.88 1.52 4.60
CA THR A 254 19.32 1.81 4.45
C THR A 254 20.13 1.12 5.54
N ILE A 255 19.64 1.13 6.79
CA ILE A 255 20.24 0.39 7.90
C ILE A 255 20.17 -1.12 7.64
N GLU A 256 19.02 -1.64 7.22
CA GLU A 256 18.83 -3.05 6.87
C GLU A 256 19.83 -3.51 5.80
N ASP A 257 20.00 -2.73 4.73
CA ASP A 257 20.96 -3.04 3.66
C ASP A 257 22.42 -2.96 4.17
N PHE A 258 22.75 -1.97 5.00
CA PHE A 258 24.08 -1.83 5.59
C PHE A 258 24.44 -2.98 6.53
N VAL A 259 23.53 -3.36 7.44
CA VAL A 259 23.71 -4.49 8.36
C VAL A 259 23.89 -5.78 7.58
N ARG A 260 23.09 -6.01 6.54
CA ARG A 260 23.23 -7.19 5.66
C ARG A 260 24.58 -7.21 4.94
N TRP A 261 25.05 -6.06 4.47
CA TRP A 261 26.36 -5.94 3.84
C TRP A 261 27.49 -6.19 4.84
N ALA A 262 27.45 -5.57 6.01
CA ALA A 262 28.45 -5.71 7.06
C ALA A 262 28.54 -7.16 7.56
N TRP A 263 27.39 -7.80 7.82
CA TRP A 263 27.30 -9.20 8.21
C TRP A 263 27.99 -10.11 7.20
N ARG A 264 27.69 -9.94 5.90
CA ARG A 264 28.32 -10.72 4.82
C ARG A 264 29.82 -10.46 4.71
N LYS A 265 30.26 -9.24 4.98
CA LYS A 265 31.67 -8.86 4.94
C LYS A 265 32.47 -9.46 6.10
N LEU A 266 31.86 -9.57 7.29
CA LEU A 266 32.51 -10.07 8.50
C LEU A 266 32.44 -11.59 8.64
N HIS A 267 31.29 -12.19 8.30
CA HIS A 267 31.01 -13.61 8.55
C HIS A 267 30.88 -14.44 7.26
N GLY A 268 30.99 -13.83 6.08
CA GLY A 268 30.84 -14.53 4.81
C GLY A 268 29.38 -14.91 4.53
N SER A 269 29.13 -16.20 4.25
CA SER A 269 27.79 -16.71 3.98
C SER A 269 26.96 -16.86 5.26
N SER A 270 25.65 -16.64 5.15
CA SER A 270 24.74 -16.87 6.28
C SER A 270 24.73 -18.34 6.70
N PRO A 271 24.59 -18.65 8.01
CA PRO A 271 24.51 -20.03 8.50
C PRO A 271 23.43 -20.86 7.81
N SER A 272 22.27 -20.25 7.48
CA SER A 272 21.24 -20.88 6.67
C SER A 272 20.21 -19.87 6.16
N ARG A 273 19.48 -20.23 5.09
CA ARG A 273 18.32 -19.44 4.62
C ARG A 273 17.25 -19.27 5.70
N ARG A 274 17.04 -20.28 6.55
CA ARG A 274 16.06 -20.21 7.65
C ARG A 274 16.46 -19.15 8.67
N PHE A 275 17.74 -19.09 9.03
CA PHE A 275 18.27 -18.07 9.92
C PHE A 275 18.05 -16.66 9.37
N ASP A 276 18.38 -16.42 8.09
CA ASP A 276 18.17 -15.13 7.43
C ASP A 276 16.69 -14.69 7.47
N LEU A 277 15.78 -15.64 7.20
CA LEU A 277 14.35 -15.37 7.22
C LEU A 277 13.86 -15.05 8.63
N LEU A 278 14.24 -15.83 9.65
CA LEU A 278 13.84 -15.59 11.03
C LEU A 278 14.32 -14.23 11.54
N MET A 279 15.59 -13.90 11.31
CA MET A 279 16.16 -12.59 11.65
C MET A 279 15.45 -11.46 10.89
N GLY A 280 15.15 -11.69 9.61
CA GLY A 280 14.43 -10.74 8.78
C GLY A 280 13.00 -10.47 9.27
N TYR A 281 12.25 -11.51 9.63
CA TYR A 281 10.92 -11.37 10.22
C TYR A 281 10.97 -10.67 11.57
N ALA A 282 11.89 -11.06 12.46
CA ALA A 282 12.06 -10.44 13.76
C ALA A 282 12.39 -8.94 13.65
N TRP A 283 13.31 -8.59 12.74
CA TRP A 283 13.64 -7.19 12.43
C TRP A 283 12.42 -6.43 11.90
N THR A 284 11.72 -6.99 10.91
CA THR A 284 10.57 -6.33 10.27
C THR A 284 9.45 -6.10 11.28
N PHE A 285 9.13 -7.12 12.09
CA PHE A 285 8.09 -7.02 13.11
C PHE A 285 8.47 -6.00 14.19
N THR A 286 9.71 -6.01 14.67
CA THR A 286 10.20 -5.04 15.66
C THR A 286 10.15 -3.62 15.11
N TRP A 287 10.64 -3.40 13.89
CA TRP A 287 10.64 -2.08 13.24
C TRP A 287 9.24 -1.49 13.12
N PHE A 288 8.26 -2.29 12.69
CA PHE A 288 6.88 -1.81 12.55
C PHE A 288 6.18 -1.66 13.91
N SER A 289 6.50 -2.49 14.90
CA SER A 289 6.03 -2.29 16.28
C SER A 289 6.48 -0.95 16.86
N PHE A 290 7.68 -0.50 16.50
CA PHE A 290 8.21 0.80 16.90
C PHE A 290 7.69 1.98 16.07
N SER A 291 7.57 1.83 14.75
CA SER A 291 7.29 2.98 13.87
C SER A 291 5.81 3.24 13.60
N LEU A 292 4.95 2.21 13.56
CA LEU A 292 3.56 2.36 13.10
C LEU A 292 2.74 3.30 13.98
N HIS A 293 2.91 3.21 15.29
CA HIS A 293 2.09 3.96 16.24
C HIS A 293 2.22 5.48 16.06
N VAL A 294 3.36 5.96 15.54
CA VAL A 294 3.61 7.39 15.30
C VAL A 294 2.57 7.92 14.32
N TYR A 295 2.36 7.22 13.21
CA TYR A 295 1.40 7.63 12.20
C TYR A 295 -0.04 7.34 12.62
N ILE A 296 -0.30 6.17 13.20
CA ILE A 296 -1.66 5.79 13.62
C ILE A 296 -2.22 6.75 14.67
N LYS A 297 -1.41 7.17 15.65
CA LYS A 297 -1.85 8.17 16.65
C LYS A 297 -2.23 9.50 16.00
N GLY A 298 -1.47 9.93 14.99
CA GLY A 298 -1.79 11.12 14.20
C GLY A 298 -3.14 11.02 13.49
N LEU A 299 -3.39 9.87 12.84
CA LEU A 299 -4.65 9.59 12.16
C LEU A 299 -5.85 9.56 13.11
N VAL A 300 -5.69 8.97 14.30
CA VAL A 300 -6.74 8.98 15.33
C VAL A 300 -6.98 10.40 15.85
N ALA A 301 -5.94 11.14 16.17
CA ALA A 301 -6.05 12.52 16.68
C ALA A 301 -6.71 13.47 15.67
N ALA A 302 -6.57 13.20 14.37
CA ALA A 302 -7.21 13.95 13.31
C ALA A 302 -8.63 13.46 12.95
N ASN A 303 -9.18 12.45 13.66
CA ASN A 303 -10.45 11.81 13.35
C ASN A 303 -10.54 11.27 11.91
N VAL A 304 -9.43 10.78 11.36
CA VAL A 304 -9.39 10.16 10.02
C VAL A 304 -9.76 8.67 10.07
N ILE A 305 -9.51 8.02 11.21
CA ILE A 305 -9.84 6.60 11.41
C ILE A 305 -11.27 6.50 11.95
N GLU A 306 -12.18 6.08 11.07
CA GLU A 306 -13.59 5.81 11.39
C GLU A 306 -14.14 4.66 10.55
N ASP A 307 -15.19 4.02 11.04
CA ASP A 307 -15.95 3.00 10.31
C ASP A 307 -16.90 3.66 9.29
N TRP A 308 -17.06 3.04 8.11
CA TRP A 308 -17.95 3.56 7.06
C TRP A 308 -19.44 3.57 7.43
N LEU A 309 -19.88 2.68 8.32
CA LEU A 309 -21.29 2.56 8.74
C LEU A 309 -21.50 3.10 10.16
N PHE A 310 -20.55 2.84 11.05
CA PHE A 310 -20.68 3.14 12.48
C PHE A 310 -19.84 4.33 12.94
N GLY A 311 -19.17 5.04 12.04
CA GLY A 311 -18.30 6.16 12.38
C GLY A 311 -17.27 5.78 13.46
N VAL A 312 -17.21 6.57 14.54
CA VAL A 312 -16.27 6.36 15.65
C VAL A 312 -16.75 5.34 16.70
N ASP A 313 -17.97 4.80 16.57
CA ASP A 313 -18.57 3.95 17.60
C ASP A 313 -17.75 2.70 17.94
N PRO A 314 -17.15 1.96 16.98
CA PRO A 314 -16.30 0.80 17.31
C PRO A 314 -15.09 1.19 18.17
N ILE A 315 -14.49 2.36 17.92
CA ILE A 315 -13.39 2.89 18.73
C ILE A 315 -13.90 3.20 20.14
N ASN A 316 -15.03 3.89 20.27
CA ASN A 316 -15.63 4.24 21.55
C ASN A 316 -16.03 3.00 22.37
N PHE A 317 -16.55 1.97 21.71
CA PHE A 317 -16.83 0.67 22.32
C PHE A 317 -15.54 -0.01 22.81
N GLY A 318 -14.46 0.05 22.02
CA GLY A 318 -13.14 -0.39 22.47
C GLY A 318 -12.65 0.33 23.74
N LYS A 319 -12.80 1.65 23.77
CA LYS A 319 -12.44 2.47 24.94
C LYS A 319 -13.25 2.08 26.18
N SER A 320 -14.56 1.86 26.05
CA SER A 320 -15.42 1.51 27.20
C SER A 320 -15.08 0.14 27.82
N MET A 321 -14.47 -0.77 27.06
CA MET A 321 -13.98 -2.07 27.54
C MET A 321 -12.61 -2.01 28.23
N SER A 322 -11.91 -0.87 28.22
CA SER A 322 -10.66 -0.72 28.95
C SER A 322 -10.93 -0.83 30.46
N LEU A 323 -10.25 -1.79 31.11
CA LEU A 323 -10.39 -2.03 32.54
C LEU A 323 -10.10 -0.74 33.31
N LYS A 324 -10.86 -0.49 34.38
CA LYS A 324 -10.48 0.53 35.37
C LYS A 324 -9.26 -0.03 36.10
N VAL A 325 -8.09 0.55 35.86
CA VAL A 325 -6.86 0.26 36.62
C VAL A 325 -6.97 0.90 37.99
#